data_AF-A0A6T7K637-F1
#
_entry.id   AF-A0A6T7K637-F1
#
_cell.length_a   1.000
_cell.length_b   1.000
_cell.length_c   1.000
_cell.angle_alpha   90.00
_cell.angle_beta   90.00
_cell.angle_gamma   90.00
#
_symmetry.space_group_name_H-M   'P 1'
#
loop_
_entity.id
_entity.type
_entity.pdbx_description
1 polymer ?
#
loop_
_entity_poly.entity_id
_entity_poly.type
_entity_poly.pdbx_seq_one_letter_code
_entity_poly.pdbx_strand_id
1 'polypeptide(L)'
;MSPCHRRRRPLYDHRLSILPFATSLAVVVLANSAHFCHGFKLSSLLSRLWGSEETCEERYNEGANCVLPQRRNLVEEWGEEEYHRKLADAFGVDKVPEPSAEYGVDVSFPIHHATVSNNYAWLDHNLDPDQYSPAPGFSNMPVQPLGDKQESYQTMIQGCVEHYEDQGVSCLATESERIAMNLRQPASMQNYTDIGFRKIRAPKEMMEMLTEFWESNKEDERPESWPAGNTYTNHWTSPTYLVSVEEQKHKGGGPDLKERIWDAAQSTIQAWTGEQLTPCSLYGIRVYKEGSILASHVDRLPLVSSAIINVAQDVDEDWPIE
;
A
#
# COMPACT_ATOMS: atom_id res chain seq x y z
N MET A 1 20.25 -0.91 -72.89
CA MET A 1 20.61 0.45 -72.44
C MET A 1 19.33 1.17 -72.01
N SER A 2 19.36 1.82 -70.84
CA SER A 2 18.24 2.46 -70.09
C SER A 2 17.27 1.50 -69.36
N PRO A 3 16.61 1.92 -68.26
CA PRO A 3 17.16 2.59 -67.08
C PRO A 3 16.65 1.99 -65.73
N CYS A 4 17.27 2.49 -64.65
CA CYS A 4 17.11 2.17 -63.24
C CYS A 4 15.66 2.34 -62.70
N HIS A 5 15.08 1.28 -62.11
CA HIS A 5 13.85 1.36 -61.31
C HIS A 5 14.16 1.17 -59.82
N ARG A 6 14.13 2.28 -59.06
CA ARG A 6 14.07 2.30 -57.60
C ARG A 6 12.74 1.68 -57.14
N ARG A 7 12.82 0.59 -56.38
CA ARG A 7 11.69 0.06 -55.60
C ARG A 7 11.42 1.01 -54.42
N ARG A 8 10.21 1.55 -54.34
CA ARG A 8 9.68 2.23 -53.14
C ARG A 8 9.40 1.15 -52.07
N ARG A 9 9.97 1.30 -50.88
CA ARG A 9 9.49 0.62 -49.66
C ARG A 9 8.33 1.45 -49.07
N PRO A 10 7.29 0.84 -48.50
CA PRO A 10 6.28 1.57 -47.76
C PRO A 10 6.88 2.08 -46.43
N LEU A 11 6.62 3.35 -46.14
CA LEU A 11 6.82 3.95 -44.82
C LEU A 11 5.76 3.38 -43.89
N TYR A 12 6.18 2.53 -42.95
CA TYR A 12 5.39 2.27 -41.74
C TYR A 12 5.73 3.39 -40.75
N ASP A 13 4.76 4.27 -40.55
CA ASP A 13 4.75 5.29 -39.51
C ASP A 13 4.42 4.61 -38.18
N HIS A 14 5.45 4.25 -37.41
CA HIS A 14 5.30 3.86 -36.01
C HIS A 14 5.39 5.12 -35.14
N ARG A 15 4.27 5.86 -35.04
CA ARG A 15 3.94 6.58 -33.80
C ARG A 15 3.03 5.69 -32.96
N LEU A 16 3.63 4.64 -32.40
CA LEU A 16 3.10 4.05 -31.17
C LEU A 16 3.52 5.02 -30.06
N SER A 17 2.60 5.89 -29.68
CA SER A 17 2.61 6.52 -28.37
C SER A 17 2.58 5.40 -27.35
N ILE A 18 3.75 5.05 -26.83
CA ILE A 18 3.89 4.21 -25.64
C ILE A 18 3.32 5.05 -24.50
N LEU A 19 2.05 4.85 -24.19
CA LEU A 19 1.48 5.34 -22.94
C LEU A 19 2.09 4.48 -21.83
N PRO A 20 2.60 5.07 -20.74
CA PRO A 20 3.08 4.28 -19.62
C PRO A 20 1.90 3.54 -18.98
N PHE A 21 2.04 2.23 -18.81
CA PHE A 21 1.15 1.41 -18.00
C PHE A 21 1.07 1.99 -16.58
N ALA A 22 -0.14 2.17 -16.06
CA ALA A 22 -0.35 2.89 -14.82
C ALA A 22 -1.56 2.38 -14.01
N THR A 23 -1.37 2.26 -12.69
CA THR A 23 -2.47 2.11 -11.73
C THR A 23 -2.65 3.41 -10.96
N SER A 24 -3.88 3.91 -10.89
CA SER A 24 -4.24 5.18 -10.27
C SER A 24 -5.17 4.98 -9.08
N LEU A 25 -4.69 5.30 -7.88
CA LEU A 25 -5.39 5.10 -6.60
C LEU A 25 -5.67 6.43 -5.91
N ALA A 26 -6.93 6.70 -5.55
CA ALA A 26 -7.25 7.76 -4.61
C ALA A 26 -7.14 7.22 -3.17
N VAL A 27 -6.31 7.84 -2.34
CA VAL A 27 -6.07 7.42 -0.95
C VAL A 27 -6.72 8.40 0.02
N VAL A 28 -7.57 7.85 0.89
CA VAL A 28 -8.30 8.53 1.95
C VAL A 28 -7.85 7.96 3.28
N VAL A 29 -7.34 8.79 4.20
CA VAL A 29 -6.97 8.32 5.55
C VAL A 29 -7.72 9.10 6.64
N LEU A 30 -8.31 8.35 7.57
CA LEU A 30 -9.06 8.84 8.73
C LEU A 30 -8.42 8.36 10.04
N ALA A 31 -8.54 9.15 11.11
CA ALA A 31 -8.19 8.73 12.48
C ALA A 31 -9.40 8.72 13.40
N ASN A 32 -9.29 8.00 14.53
CA ASN A 32 -10.33 7.94 15.54
C ASN A 32 -10.37 9.22 16.39
N SER A 33 -11.55 9.81 16.54
CA SER A 33 -11.82 11.01 17.34
C SER A 33 -11.67 10.78 18.85
N ALA A 34 -11.85 9.54 19.33
CA ALA A 34 -11.87 9.21 20.76
C ALA A 34 -10.49 9.30 21.45
N HIS A 35 -9.40 9.27 20.69
CA HIS A 35 -8.05 9.52 21.23
C HIS A 35 -7.68 11.01 21.28
N PHE A 36 -8.58 11.89 20.84
CA PHE A 36 -8.40 13.34 20.78
C PHE A 36 -9.38 14.08 21.70
N CYS A 37 -9.55 13.68 22.96
CA CYS A 37 -10.29 14.51 23.94
C CYS A 37 -9.93 14.24 25.41
N HIS A 38 -8.90 14.93 25.91
CA HIS A 38 -9.07 15.78 27.10
C HIS A 38 -7.94 16.83 27.17
N GLY A 39 -8.32 18.09 26.92
CA GLY A 39 -7.54 19.26 27.38
C GLY A 39 -7.01 20.20 26.30
N PHE A 40 -7.88 20.90 25.58
CA PHE A 40 -7.51 22.18 24.97
C PHE A 40 -8.49 23.26 25.41
N LYS A 41 -8.12 23.99 26.47
CA LYS A 41 -8.65 25.33 26.74
C LYS A 41 -7.57 26.33 26.34
N LEU A 42 -7.93 27.19 25.39
CA LEU A 42 -7.33 28.48 25.01
C LEU A 42 -6.12 28.98 25.80
N SER A 43 -4.98 29.10 25.13
CA SER A 43 -4.19 30.34 24.98
C SER A 43 -3.08 30.10 23.93
N SER A 44 -3.23 30.60 22.70
CA SER A 44 -2.67 31.86 22.19
C SER A 44 -1.15 31.99 22.25
N LEU A 45 -0.55 32.18 21.07
CA LEU A 45 0.78 32.76 20.81
C LEU A 45 1.92 32.16 21.64
N LEU A 46 2.59 31.12 21.12
CA LEU A 46 4.05 30.88 21.30
C LEU A 46 4.57 29.66 20.50
N SER A 47 3.71 28.85 19.88
CA SER A 47 4.09 27.63 19.13
C SER A 47 4.84 27.85 17.79
N ARG A 48 5.47 29.02 17.57
CA ARG A 48 6.17 29.34 16.31
C ARG A 48 7.69 29.42 16.40
N LEU A 49 8.29 29.13 17.55
CA LEU A 49 9.74 29.24 17.72
C LEU A 49 10.25 28.07 18.56
N TRP A 50 10.84 27.09 17.86
CA TRP A 50 11.72 26.03 18.37
C TRP A 50 11.06 24.85 19.10
N GLY A 51 11.10 23.68 18.43
CA GLY A 51 11.36 22.35 18.96
C GLY A 51 10.80 21.95 20.32
N SER A 52 9.69 21.22 20.30
CA SER A 52 9.51 19.94 21.00
C SER A 52 8.16 19.41 20.57
N GLU A 53 8.20 18.46 19.64
CA GLU A 53 7.06 17.63 19.28
C GLU A 53 6.95 16.61 20.43
N GLU A 54 6.25 16.98 21.50
CA GLU A 54 5.85 16.05 22.55
C GLU A 54 4.80 15.13 21.91
N THR A 55 5.28 14.01 21.34
CA THR A 55 4.49 13.09 20.54
C THR A 55 3.55 12.29 21.45
N CYS A 56 2.42 11.88 20.87
CA CYS A 56 1.47 10.94 21.45
C CYS A 56 2.13 9.63 21.98
N GLU A 57 3.36 9.32 21.57
CA GLU A 57 4.16 8.18 22.04
C GLU A 57 4.48 8.22 23.53
N GLU A 58 4.74 9.39 24.12
CA GLU A 58 5.14 9.46 25.53
C GLU A 58 3.98 9.07 26.47
N ARG A 59 2.74 9.40 26.10
CA ARG A 59 1.55 8.98 26.87
C ARG A 59 1.23 7.49 26.74
N TYR A 60 1.68 6.83 25.68
CA TYR A 60 1.51 5.37 25.52
C TYR A 60 2.47 4.59 26.44
N ASN A 61 3.62 5.19 26.78
CA ASN A 61 4.63 4.59 27.66
C ASN A 61 4.37 4.82 29.16
N GLU A 62 3.47 5.72 29.53
CA GLU A 62 3.10 5.97 30.93
C GLU A 62 2.02 5.00 31.43
N GLY A 63 2.45 3.80 31.82
CA GLY A 63 1.92 3.08 32.99
C GLY A 63 0.44 2.67 33.03
N ALA A 64 -0.34 2.82 31.95
CA ALA A 64 -1.61 2.14 31.85
C ALA A 64 -1.32 0.64 31.68
N ASN A 65 -1.98 -0.21 32.48
CA ASN A 65 -2.09 -1.65 32.22
C ASN A 65 -2.86 -1.87 30.90
N CYS A 66 -2.29 -1.46 29.77
CA CYS A 66 -2.74 -1.87 28.45
C CYS A 66 -2.36 -3.33 28.33
N VAL A 67 -3.29 -4.20 28.73
CA VAL A 67 -3.30 -5.57 28.24
C VAL A 67 -3.49 -5.43 26.74
N LEU A 68 -2.39 -5.54 25.98
CA LEU A 68 -2.46 -5.62 24.53
C LEU A 68 -3.44 -6.76 24.20
N PRO A 69 -4.41 -6.54 23.31
CA PRO A 69 -5.28 -7.61 22.86
C PRO A 69 -4.40 -8.79 22.46
N GLN A 70 -4.69 -9.99 22.99
CA GLN A 70 -3.94 -11.16 22.55
C GLN A 70 -4.10 -11.30 21.04
N ARG A 71 -2.98 -11.54 20.34
CA ARG A 71 -2.97 -11.78 18.90
C ARG A 71 -4.01 -12.85 18.58
N ARG A 72 -5.07 -12.46 17.88
CA ARG A 72 -6.10 -13.38 17.44
C ARG A 72 -5.56 -14.11 16.22
N ASN A 73 -5.38 -15.42 16.35
CA ASN A 73 -5.22 -16.27 15.19
C ASN A 73 -6.63 -16.63 14.69
N LEU A 74 -7.11 -15.92 13.66
CA LEU A 74 -8.47 -16.08 13.15
C LEU A 74 -8.72 -17.49 12.57
N VAL A 75 -7.68 -18.14 12.05
CA VAL A 75 -7.76 -19.52 11.54
C VAL A 75 -7.92 -20.50 12.70
N GLU A 76 -7.15 -20.34 13.78
CA GLU A 76 -7.33 -21.15 15.00
C GLU A 76 -8.68 -20.90 15.68
N GLU A 77 -9.15 -19.64 15.66
CA GLU A 77 -10.39 -19.24 16.32
C GLU A 77 -11.63 -19.77 15.59
N TRP A 78 -11.65 -19.70 14.26
CA TRP A 78 -12.84 -20.01 13.47
C TRP A 78 -12.78 -21.36 12.75
N GLY A 79 -11.58 -21.93 12.63
CA GLY A 79 -11.32 -23.01 11.69
C GLY A 79 -11.11 -22.47 10.27
N GLU A 80 -10.38 -23.25 9.48
CA GLU A 80 -9.99 -22.90 8.11
C GLU A 80 -11.18 -22.61 7.20
N GLU A 81 -12.23 -23.46 7.24
CA GLU A 81 -13.43 -23.32 6.40
C GLU A 81 -14.18 -22.00 6.65
N GLU A 82 -14.43 -21.66 7.91
CA GLU A 82 -15.13 -20.43 8.28
C GLU A 82 -14.26 -19.20 8.03
N TYR A 83 -12.95 -19.31 8.24
CA TYR A 83 -12.00 -18.25 7.89
C TYR A 83 -12.05 -17.94 6.39
N HIS A 84 -11.97 -18.95 5.52
CA HIS A 84 -12.07 -18.76 4.08
C HIS A 84 -13.44 -18.23 3.65
N ARG A 85 -14.53 -18.65 4.30
CA ARG A 85 -15.87 -18.12 4.04
C ARG A 85 -15.95 -16.61 4.36
N LYS A 86 -15.43 -16.19 5.52
CA LYS A 86 -15.38 -14.77 5.90
C LYS A 86 -14.47 -13.95 5.00
N LEU A 87 -13.37 -14.55 4.54
CA LEU A 87 -12.48 -13.93 3.56
C LEU A 87 -13.19 -13.72 2.22
N ALA A 88 -13.93 -14.73 1.74
CA ALA A 88 -14.74 -14.64 0.52
C ALA A 88 -15.81 -13.53 0.64
N ASP A 89 -16.53 -13.48 1.76
CA ASP A 89 -17.51 -12.42 2.06
C ASP A 89 -16.87 -11.03 2.00
N ALA A 90 -15.68 -10.86 2.59
CA ALA A 90 -15.00 -9.57 2.62
C ALA A 90 -14.47 -9.12 1.26
N PHE A 91 -14.15 -10.06 0.37
CA PHE A 91 -13.82 -9.80 -1.04
C PHE A 91 -15.05 -9.67 -1.94
N GLY A 92 -16.24 -10.05 -1.46
CA GLY A 92 -17.49 -10.06 -2.23
C GLY A 92 -17.50 -11.14 -3.31
N VAL A 93 -16.93 -12.32 -3.02
CA VAL A 93 -16.86 -13.48 -3.93
C VAL A 93 -17.45 -14.72 -3.26
N ASP A 94 -17.93 -15.69 -4.06
CA ASP A 94 -18.54 -16.93 -3.52
C ASP A 94 -17.50 -17.87 -2.89
N LYS A 95 -16.27 -17.86 -3.43
CA LYS A 95 -15.11 -18.58 -2.90
C LYS A 95 -13.87 -17.74 -3.19
N VAL A 96 -12.97 -17.64 -2.22
CA VAL A 96 -11.63 -17.08 -2.47
C VAL A 96 -10.95 -17.99 -3.50
N PRO A 97 -10.47 -17.47 -4.63
CA PRO A 97 -9.69 -18.27 -5.57
C PRO A 97 -8.51 -18.90 -4.83
N GLU A 98 -8.27 -20.19 -5.05
CA GLU A 98 -7.01 -20.79 -4.59
C GLU A 98 -5.88 -19.97 -5.23
N PRO A 99 -4.93 -19.42 -4.45
CA PRO A 99 -3.88 -18.60 -5.01
C PRO A 99 -3.10 -19.40 -6.06
N SER A 100 -2.89 -18.83 -7.25
CA SER A 100 -1.95 -19.42 -8.22
C SER A 100 -0.50 -19.36 -7.72
N ALA A 101 -0.25 -18.51 -6.73
CA ALA A 101 0.96 -18.39 -5.95
C ALA A 101 0.54 -18.09 -4.50
N GLU A 102 0.98 -18.90 -3.54
CA GLU A 102 0.70 -18.66 -2.13
C GLU A 102 1.50 -17.43 -1.68
N TYR A 103 0.84 -16.27 -1.59
CA TYR A 103 1.41 -15.09 -0.98
C TYR A 103 1.36 -15.25 0.54
N GLY A 104 2.43 -14.86 1.22
CA GLY A 104 2.56 -15.07 2.65
C GLY A 104 3.53 -14.08 3.27
N VAL A 105 3.50 -14.02 4.60
CA VAL A 105 4.43 -13.22 5.38
C VAL A 105 5.85 -13.60 5.02
N ASP A 106 6.64 -12.59 4.63
CA ASP A 106 8.04 -12.75 4.19
C ASP A 106 8.21 -13.70 2.99
N VAL A 107 7.26 -13.74 2.05
CA VAL A 107 7.41 -14.50 0.78
C VAL A 107 7.84 -13.56 -0.34
N SER A 108 6.92 -12.73 -0.80
CA SER A 108 7.09 -11.79 -1.91
C SER A 108 7.97 -10.59 -1.58
N PHE A 109 7.90 -10.11 -0.33
CA PHE A 109 8.67 -8.97 0.18
C PHE A 109 8.85 -9.10 1.69
N PRO A 110 9.93 -8.56 2.29
CA PRO A 110 10.09 -8.47 3.75
C PRO A 110 8.91 -7.78 4.46
N ILE A 111 8.27 -8.45 5.41
CA ILE A 111 7.19 -7.91 6.24
C ILE A 111 7.61 -7.91 7.72
N HIS A 112 7.93 -9.07 8.28
CA HIS A 112 8.35 -9.24 9.68
C HIS A 112 9.86 -9.45 9.83
N HIS A 113 10.53 -9.93 8.78
CA HIS A 113 11.97 -10.18 8.79
C HIS A 113 12.62 -9.58 7.55
N ALA A 114 13.88 -9.17 7.67
CA ALA A 114 14.67 -8.65 6.53
C ALA A 114 15.02 -9.72 5.49
N THR A 115 14.62 -10.97 5.74
CA THR A 115 14.81 -12.11 4.85
C THR A 115 13.48 -12.67 4.41
N VAL A 116 13.33 -12.93 3.13
CA VAL A 116 12.19 -13.67 2.59
C VAL A 116 12.46 -15.17 2.53
N SER A 117 11.42 -15.95 2.33
CA SER A 117 11.52 -17.39 2.12
C SER A 117 12.40 -17.73 0.93
N ASN A 118 13.32 -18.67 1.14
CA ASN A 118 14.10 -19.35 0.11
C ASN A 118 13.63 -20.81 -0.10
N ASN A 119 12.47 -21.18 0.44
CA ASN A 119 11.84 -22.48 0.22
C ASN A 119 11.17 -22.53 -1.16
N TYR A 120 11.96 -22.54 -2.23
CA TYR A 120 11.44 -22.38 -3.58
C TYR A 120 10.49 -23.50 -4.03
N ALA A 121 9.44 -23.15 -4.77
CA ALA A 121 8.43 -24.10 -5.24
C ALA A 121 9.00 -25.25 -6.11
N TRP A 122 10.17 -25.05 -6.72
CA TRP A 122 10.86 -26.05 -7.56
C TRP A 122 11.86 -26.94 -6.80
N LEU A 123 11.93 -26.85 -5.47
CA LEU A 123 12.73 -27.78 -4.67
C LEU A 123 12.04 -29.16 -4.62
N ASP A 124 12.83 -30.23 -4.61
CA ASP A 124 12.33 -31.62 -4.71
C ASP A 124 11.25 -31.94 -3.67
N HIS A 125 11.40 -31.47 -2.41
CA HIS A 125 10.43 -31.70 -1.34
C HIS A 125 9.12 -30.92 -1.48
N ASN A 126 9.06 -29.90 -2.34
CA ASN A 126 7.83 -29.18 -2.67
C ASN A 126 7.15 -29.76 -3.93
N LEU A 127 7.92 -30.38 -4.84
CA LEU A 127 7.41 -31.02 -6.04
C LEU A 127 6.86 -32.44 -5.78
N ASP A 128 7.52 -33.20 -4.92
CA ASP A 128 7.14 -34.56 -4.54
C ASP A 128 7.33 -34.77 -3.03
N PRO A 129 6.38 -34.28 -2.19
CA PRO A 129 6.47 -34.37 -0.75
C PRO A 129 6.34 -35.81 -0.21
N ASP A 130 5.81 -36.74 -1.02
CA ASP A 130 5.74 -38.16 -0.66
C ASP A 130 7.11 -38.84 -0.77
N GLN A 131 7.95 -38.38 -1.69
CA GLN A 131 9.29 -38.93 -1.92
C GLN A 131 10.39 -38.22 -1.12
N TYR A 132 10.30 -36.89 -0.96
CA TYR A 132 11.37 -36.09 -0.39
C TYR A 132 10.90 -35.33 0.86
N SER A 133 11.64 -35.47 1.95
CA SER A 133 11.40 -34.67 3.17
C SER A 133 12.20 -33.37 3.13
N PRO A 134 11.63 -32.24 3.60
CA PRO A 134 12.34 -30.97 3.68
C PRO A 134 13.55 -31.06 4.60
N ALA A 135 14.67 -30.45 4.21
CA ALA A 135 15.85 -30.34 5.07
C ALA A 135 15.56 -29.48 6.33
N PRO A 136 16.33 -29.65 7.42
CA PRO A 136 16.18 -28.82 8.62
C PRO A 136 16.30 -27.33 8.28
N GLY A 137 15.20 -26.58 8.46
CA GLY A 137 15.09 -25.16 8.11
C GLY A 137 13.96 -24.85 7.12
N PHE A 138 13.56 -25.81 6.28
CA PHE A 138 12.46 -25.61 5.32
C PHE A 138 11.09 -26.02 5.85
N SER A 139 11.02 -26.88 6.86
CA SER A 139 9.75 -27.48 7.32
C SER A 139 8.69 -26.48 7.80
N ASN A 140 9.12 -25.31 8.29
CA ASN A 140 8.22 -24.24 8.74
C ASN A 140 8.35 -22.97 7.90
N MET A 141 9.06 -23.05 6.78
CA MET A 141 9.28 -21.91 5.90
C MET A 141 8.22 -21.90 4.80
N PRO A 142 7.48 -20.79 4.61
CA PRO A 142 6.47 -20.68 3.56
C PRO A 142 7.07 -20.98 2.19
N VAL A 143 6.33 -21.60 1.27
CA VAL A 143 6.86 -21.85 -0.09
C VAL A 143 7.04 -20.52 -0.84
N GLN A 144 8.12 -20.40 -1.61
CA GLN A 144 8.44 -19.25 -2.46
C GLN A 144 8.18 -19.58 -3.93
N PRO A 145 7.05 -19.14 -4.51
CA PRO A 145 6.76 -19.38 -5.92
C PRO A 145 7.31 -18.29 -6.86
N LEU A 146 7.79 -17.15 -6.35
CA LEU A 146 7.99 -15.93 -7.14
C LEU A 146 9.45 -15.67 -7.56
N GLY A 147 10.31 -16.68 -7.58
CA GLY A 147 11.72 -16.50 -7.93
C GLY A 147 12.57 -15.97 -6.77
N ASP A 148 13.71 -15.35 -7.09
CA ASP A 148 14.61 -14.76 -6.09
C ASP A 148 14.14 -13.36 -5.64
N LYS A 149 13.14 -13.36 -4.76
CA LYS A 149 12.63 -12.13 -4.13
C LYS A 149 13.60 -11.51 -3.14
N GLN A 150 14.55 -12.28 -2.62
CA GLN A 150 15.59 -11.76 -1.73
C GLN A 150 16.55 -10.85 -2.49
N GLU A 151 16.98 -11.26 -3.68
CA GLU A 151 17.81 -10.44 -4.58
C GLU A 151 17.05 -9.19 -5.03
N SER A 152 15.76 -9.32 -5.38
CA SER A 152 14.90 -8.19 -5.76
C SER A 152 14.82 -7.13 -4.65
N TYR A 153 14.62 -7.56 -3.40
CA TYR A 153 14.61 -6.70 -2.23
C TYR A 153 15.98 -6.03 -1.98
N GLN A 154 17.07 -6.80 -2.03
CA GLN A 154 18.42 -6.25 -1.84
C GLN A 154 18.77 -5.22 -2.91
N THR A 155 18.37 -5.46 -4.16
CA THR A 155 18.53 -4.52 -5.27
C THR A 155 17.77 -3.23 -5.02
N MET A 156 16.54 -3.32 -4.50
CA MET A 156 15.76 -2.15 -4.11
C MET A 156 16.50 -1.33 -3.05
N ILE A 157 16.88 -1.95 -1.92
CA ILE A 157 17.54 -1.24 -0.81
C ILE A 157 18.88 -0.64 -1.25
N GLN A 158 19.68 -1.38 -2.03
CA GLN A 158 20.93 -0.88 -2.57
C GLN A 158 20.71 0.33 -3.48
N GLY A 159 19.69 0.30 -4.34
CA GLY A 159 19.34 1.44 -5.18
C GLY A 159 18.97 2.70 -4.38
N CYS A 160 18.30 2.55 -3.23
CA CYS A 160 18.05 3.67 -2.32
C CYS A 160 19.35 4.25 -1.77
N VAL A 161 20.24 3.38 -1.27
CA VAL A 161 21.52 3.78 -0.68
C VAL A 161 22.37 4.53 -1.71
N GLU A 162 22.42 4.05 -2.94
CA GLU A 162 23.16 4.68 -4.04
C GLU A 162 22.55 6.02 -4.44
N HIS A 163 21.21 6.11 -4.51
CA HIS A 163 20.51 7.34 -4.89
C HIS A 163 20.76 8.49 -3.91
N TYR A 164 20.83 8.18 -2.61
CA TYR A 164 20.99 9.18 -1.57
C TYR A 164 22.44 9.39 -1.10
N GLU A 165 23.40 8.66 -1.66
CA GLU A 165 24.84 8.79 -1.42
C GLU A 165 25.18 8.93 0.08
N ASP A 166 25.62 10.11 0.52
CA ASP A 166 25.98 10.44 1.90
C ASP A 166 24.83 10.22 2.91
N GLN A 167 23.58 10.25 2.43
CA GLN A 167 22.38 10.01 3.22
C GLN A 167 21.87 8.56 3.10
N GLY A 168 22.56 7.67 2.39
CA GLY A 168 22.11 6.29 2.14
C GLY A 168 21.84 5.46 3.40
N VAL A 169 22.49 5.78 4.53
CA VAL A 169 22.22 5.15 5.83
C VAL A 169 20.77 5.33 6.28
N SER A 170 20.10 6.42 5.86
CA SER A 170 18.68 6.65 6.16
C SER A 170 17.76 5.61 5.51
N CYS A 171 18.13 5.04 4.36
CA CYS A 171 17.40 3.93 3.74
C CYS A 171 17.37 2.70 4.65
N LEU A 172 18.53 2.32 5.20
CA LEU A 172 18.67 1.17 6.08
C LEU A 172 17.91 1.38 7.40
N ALA A 173 17.94 2.60 7.94
CA ALA A 173 17.21 2.96 9.15
C ALA A 173 15.69 2.89 8.95
N THR A 174 15.19 3.52 7.88
CA THR A 174 13.76 3.55 7.55
C THR A 174 13.23 2.15 7.27
N GLU A 175 14.02 1.31 6.60
CA GLU A 175 13.62 -0.06 6.30
C GLU A 175 13.56 -0.95 7.54
N SER A 176 14.55 -0.83 8.43
CA SER A 176 14.55 -1.51 9.73
C SER A 176 13.33 -1.09 10.57
N GLU A 177 12.99 0.20 10.55
CA GLU A 177 11.82 0.73 11.24
C GLU A 177 10.51 0.19 10.64
N ARG A 178 10.37 0.17 9.31
CA ARG A 178 9.20 -0.40 8.61
C ARG A 178 8.95 -1.85 9.04
N ILE A 179 9.98 -2.70 9.00
CA ILE A 179 9.88 -4.11 9.41
C ILE A 179 9.52 -4.21 10.90
N ALA A 180 10.17 -3.42 11.76
CA ALA A 180 9.87 -3.42 13.19
C ALA A 180 8.45 -2.91 13.51
N MET A 181 7.90 -1.99 12.72
CA MET A 181 6.52 -1.52 12.85
C MET A 181 5.53 -2.59 12.40
N ASN A 182 5.76 -3.23 11.26
CA ASN A 182 4.94 -4.33 10.76
C ASN A 182 4.84 -5.49 11.75
N LEU A 183 5.93 -5.79 12.46
CA LEU A 183 5.92 -6.86 13.45
C LEU A 183 5.16 -6.47 14.74
N ARG A 184 5.31 -5.22 15.20
CA ARG A 184 4.84 -4.79 16.53
C ARG A 184 3.42 -4.23 16.51
N GLN A 185 3.12 -3.36 15.56
CA GLN A 185 1.89 -2.58 15.57
C GLN A 185 0.62 -3.44 15.41
N PRO A 186 0.55 -4.45 14.51
CA PRO A 186 -0.67 -5.24 14.36
C PRO A 186 -1.13 -5.93 15.67
N ALA A 187 -0.17 -6.33 16.53
CA ALA A 187 -0.49 -6.95 17.81
C ALA A 187 -1.09 -5.97 18.84
N SER A 188 -0.94 -4.66 18.63
CA SER A 188 -1.53 -3.62 19.48
C SER A 188 -2.78 -2.97 18.88
N MET A 189 -3.20 -3.38 17.67
CA MET A 189 -4.35 -2.82 16.99
C MET A 189 -5.62 -3.64 17.23
N GLN A 190 -6.76 -2.96 17.18
CA GLN A 190 -8.07 -3.59 17.20
C GLN A 190 -8.53 -3.88 15.77
N ASN A 191 -9.06 -5.08 15.55
CA ASN A 191 -9.79 -5.40 14.33
C ASN A 191 -11.17 -4.74 14.39
N TYR A 192 -11.42 -3.75 13.54
CA TYR A 192 -12.72 -3.09 13.40
C TYR A 192 -13.70 -3.88 12.54
N THR A 193 -13.20 -4.78 11.70
CA THR A 193 -13.99 -5.73 10.92
C THR A 193 -13.52 -7.14 11.24
N ASP A 194 -14.29 -8.16 10.83
CA ASP A 194 -13.95 -9.57 11.10
C ASP A 194 -12.49 -9.89 10.74
N ILE A 195 -12.04 -9.51 9.54
CA ILE A 195 -10.72 -9.88 9.00
C ILE A 195 -9.73 -8.70 8.88
N GLY A 196 -10.07 -7.52 9.37
CA GLY A 196 -9.20 -6.33 9.34
C GLY A 196 -9.32 -5.43 8.11
N PHE A 197 -10.02 -5.85 7.05
CA PHE A 197 -10.39 -4.99 5.91
C PHE A 197 -11.80 -5.31 5.41
N ARG A 198 -12.31 -4.49 4.48
CA ARG A 198 -13.52 -4.73 3.68
C ARG A 198 -13.34 -4.18 2.27
N LYS A 199 -13.79 -4.95 1.27
CA LYS A 199 -13.88 -4.49 -0.12
C LYS A 199 -15.34 -4.21 -0.46
N ILE A 200 -15.60 -3.02 -0.98
CA ILE A 200 -16.94 -2.63 -1.47
C ILE A 200 -16.84 -1.97 -2.84
N ARG A 201 -17.96 -1.91 -3.54
CA ARG A 201 -18.07 -1.06 -4.72
C ARG A 201 -18.26 0.39 -4.30
N ALA A 202 -17.41 1.28 -4.80
CA ALA A 202 -17.58 2.72 -4.59
C ALA A 202 -18.96 3.19 -5.09
N PRO A 203 -19.62 4.15 -4.40
CA PRO A 203 -20.87 4.74 -4.89
C PRO A 203 -20.73 5.23 -6.33
N LYS A 204 -21.73 4.95 -7.17
CA LYS A 204 -21.66 5.24 -8.61
C LYS A 204 -21.34 6.71 -8.89
N GLU A 205 -22.01 7.63 -8.18
CA GLU A 205 -21.79 9.08 -8.32
C GLU A 205 -20.36 9.50 -7.96
N MET A 206 -19.78 8.91 -6.90
CA MET A 206 -18.38 9.15 -6.53
C MET A 206 -17.43 8.66 -7.62
N MET A 207 -17.65 7.44 -8.13
CA MET A 207 -16.77 6.88 -9.15
C MET A 207 -16.84 7.67 -10.46
N GLU A 208 -18.03 8.10 -10.87
CA GLU A 208 -18.21 8.96 -12.04
C GLU A 208 -17.44 10.28 -11.88
N MET A 209 -17.58 10.94 -10.73
CA MET A 209 -16.87 12.19 -10.42
C MET A 209 -15.35 12.03 -10.40
N LEU A 210 -14.83 10.96 -9.78
CA LEU A 210 -13.40 10.67 -9.77
C LEU A 210 -12.87 10.34 -11.16
N THR A 211 -13.65 9.62 -11.97
CA THR A 211 -13.29 9.30 -13.36
C THR A 211 -13.23 10.56 -14.22
N GLU A 212 -14.24 11.45 -14.12
CA GLU A 212 -14.27 12.73 -14.83
C GLU A 212 -13.10 13.64 -14.43
N PHE A 213 -12.79 13.68 -13.13
CA PHE A 213 -11.63 14.40 -12.61
C PHE A 213 -10.32 13.81 -13.16
N TRP A 214 -10.15 12.49 -13.10
CA TRP A 214 -8.95 11.82 -13.60
C TRP A 214 -8.74 12.08 -15.10
N GLU A 215 -9.75 11.83 -15.92
CA GLU A 215 -9.66 12.02 -17.38
C GLU A 215 -9.38 13.47 -17.78
N SER A 216 -9.84 14.43 -16.99
CA SER A 216 -9.59 15.85 -17.24
C SER A 216 -8.20 16.32 -16.84
N ASN A 217 -7.49 15.60 -15.95
CA ASN A 217 -6.28 16.11 -15.29
C ASN A 217 -5.10 15.13 -15.27
N LYS A 218 -5.23 13.90 -15.77
CA LYS A 218 -4.15 12.88 -15.74
C LYS A 218 -2.85 13.33 -16.39
N GLU A 219 -2.93 14.19 -17.41
CA GLU A 219 -1.75 14.77 -18.08
C GLU A 219 -1.02 15.83 -17.23
N ASP A 220 -1.64 16.30 -16.14
CA ASP A 220 -1.06 17.25 -15.20
C ASP A 220 -0.39 16.58 -13.98
N GLU A 221 -0.26 15.25 -13.99
CA GLU A 221 0.41 14.50 -12.92
C GLU A 221 1.80 15.04 -12.61
N ARG A 222 2.16 15.07 -11.33
CA ARG A 222 3.46 15.54 -10.86
C ARG A 222 4.20 14.43 -10.12
N PRO A 223 5.53 14.31 -10.28
CA PRO A 223 6.32 13.42 -9.45
C PRO A 223 6.03 13.70 -7.97
N GLU A 224 5.76 12.64 -7.22
CA GLU A 224 5.54 12.73 -5.79
C GLU A 224 6.88 13.01 -5.08
N SER A 225 6.84 13.84 -4.03
CA SER A 225 8.02 14.12 -3.22
C SER A 225 8.10 13.15 -2.06
N TRP A 226 9.22 12.43 -1.96
CA TRP A 226 9.50 11.51 -0.87
C TRP A 226 10.59 12.05 0.06
N PRO A 227 10.47 11.84 1.39
CA PRO A 227 11.57 12.09 2.31
C PRO A 227 12.82 11.26 1.94
N ALA A 228 14.00 11.83 2.15
CA ALA A 228 15.25 11.12 1.90
C ALA A 228 15.31 9.80 2.70
N GLY A 229 15.68 8.72 2.03
CA GLY A 229 15.76 7.38 2.62
C GLY A 229 14.42 6.68 2.81
N ASN A 230 13.30 7.22 2.35
CA ASN A 230 12.01 6.52 2.46
C ASN A 230 11.98 5.27 1.57
N THR A 231 11.86 4.08 2.16
CA THR A 231 11.86 2.79 1.44
C THR A 231 10.47 2.21 1.21
N TYR A 232 9.39 2.98 1.41
CA TYR A 232 8.03 2.48 1.22
C TYR A 232 7.72 2.32 -0.27
N THR A 233 8.42 3.06 -1.12
CA THR A 233 8.39 2.93 -2.57
C THR A 233 9.81 2.86 -3.12
N ASN A 234 9.97 2.40 -4.37
CA ASN A 234 11.24 2.43 -5.10
C ASN A 234 11.37 3.68 -6.00
N HIS A 235 10.97 4.84 -5.50
CA HIS A 235 10.83 6.08 -6.29
C HIS A 235 12.12 6.58 -6.96
N TRP A 236 13.30 6.11 -6.54
CA TRP A 236 14.58 6.39 -7.21
C TRP A 236 14.74 5.65 -8.55
N THR A 237 14.07 4.51 -8.75
CA THR A 237 14.06 3.77 -10.03
C THR A 237 12.74 3.87 -10.77
N SER A 238 11.60 3.85 -10.05
CA SER A 238 10.25 4.00 -10.62
C SER A 238 9.49 5.07 -9.83
N PRO A 239 9.54 6.35 -10.27
CA PRO A 239 8.87 7.45 -9.56
C PRO A 239 7.35 7.24 -9.49
N THR A 240 6.77 7.58 -8.34
CA THR A 240 5.32 7.72 -8.21
C THR A 240 4.89 9.13 -8.62
N TYR A 241 3.66 9.26 -9.11
CA TYR A 241 3.07 10.54 -9.49
C TYR A 241 1.79 10.81 -8.71
N LEU A 242 1.37 12.05 -8.65
CA LEU A 242 0.15 12.48 -7.97
C LEU A 242 -0.60 13.51 -8.81
N VAL A 243 -1.91 13.35 -8.91
CA VAL A 243 -2.85 14.39 -9.30
C VAL A 243 -3.65 14.78 -8.05
N SER A 244 -3.35 15.95 -7.49
CA SER A 244 -3.99 16.41 -6.26
C SER A 244 -5.44 16.80 -6.51
N VAL A 245 -6.37 16.22 -5.76
CA VAL A 245 -7.80 16.60 -5.87
C VAL A 245 -8.11 17.94 -5.21
N GLU A 246 -7.17 18.50 -4.44
CA GLU A 246 -7.37 19.73 -3.67
C GLU A 246 -7.02 21.00 -4.45
N GLU A 247 -6.25 20.87 -5.53
CA GLU A 247 -5.79 22.05 -6.25
C GLU A 247 -6.88 22.61 -7.17
N GLN A 248 -7.25 23.87 -6.94
CA GLN A 248 -8.25 24.59 -7.74
C GLN A 248 -7.86 24.78 -9.21
N LYS A 249 -6.57 24.60 -9.54
CA LYS A 249 -6.10 24.67 -10.93
C LYS A 249 -6.57 23.48 -11.75
N HIS A 250 -6.83 22.34 -11.12
CA HIS A 250 -7.34 21.14 -11.78
C HIS A 250 -8.83 21.29 -12.05
N LYS A 251 -9.25 20.93 -13.26
CA LYS A 251 -10.65 21.00 -13.66
C LYS A 251 -11.47 20.02 -12.82
N GLY A 252 -12.44 20.54 -12.07
CA GLY A 252 -13.25 19.74 -11.15
C GLY A 252 -12.55 19.41 -9.82
N GLY A 253 -11.33 19.92 -9.58
CA GLY A 253 -10.64 19.83 -8.30
C GLY A 253 -11.05 20.94 -7.33
N GLY A 254 -10.48 20.91 -6.14
CA GLY A 254 -10.70 21.90 -5.09
C GLY A 254 -11.43 21.36 -3.86
N PRO A 255 -11.79 22.26 -2.92
CA PRO A 255 -12.42 21.89 -1.65
C PRO A 255 -13.70 21.05 -1.81
N ASP A 256 -14.54 21.36 -2.80
CA ASP A 256 -15.82 20.67 -3.01
C ASP A 256 -15.62 19.19 -3.37
N LEU A 257 -14.66 18.87 -4.24
CA LEU A 257 -14.33 17.47 -4.58
C LEU A 257 -13.77 16.74 -3.36
N LYS A 258 -12.84 17.39 -2.64
CA LYS A 258 -12.26 16.86 -1.40
C LYS A 258 -13.32 16.54 -0.35
N GLU A 259 -14.26 17.45 -0.11
CA GLU A 259 -15.33 17.29 0.88
C GLU A 259 -16.27 16.14 0.51
N ARG A 260 -16.63 16.00 -0.77
CA ARG A 260 -17.45 14.88 -1.25
C ARG A 260 -16.76 13.52 -1.08
N ILE A 261 -15.46 13.44 -1.34
CA ILE A 261 -14.68 12.22 -1.09
C ILE A 261 -14.64 11.92 0.41
N TRP A 262 -14.46 12.95 1.24
CA TRP A 262 -14.48 12.86 2.71
C TRP A 262 -15.80 12.33 3.25
N ASP A 263 -16.92 12.93 2.88
CA ASP A 263 -18.23 12.55 3.41
C ASP A 263 -18.55 11.08 3.14
N ALA A 264 -18.25 10.62 1.94
CA ALA A 264 -18.53 9.26 1.53
C ALA A 264 -17.57 8.24 2.15
N ALA A 265 -16.28 8.57 2.32
CA ALA A 265 -15.35 7.70 3.01
C ALA A 265 -15.62 7.66 4.53
N GLN A 266 -15.87 8.80 5.16
CA GLN A 266 -16.14 8.90 6.59
C GLN A 266 -17.41 8.13 6.96
N SER A 267 -18.52 8.35 6.25
CA SER A 267 -19.77 7.62 6.52
C SER A 267 -19.59 6.09 6.40
N THR A 268 -18.85 5.64 5.39
CA THR A 268 -18.55 4.22 5.17
C THR A 268 -17.68 3.64 6.29
N ILE A 269 -16.55 4.27 6.59
CA ILE A 269 -15.59 3.74 7.56
C ILE A 269 -16.18 3.81 8.98
N GLN A 270 -16.91 4.86 9.36
CA GLN A 270 -17.61 4.91 10.65
C GLN A 270 -18.64 3.80 10.80
N ALA A 271 -19.33 3.43 9.72
CA ALA A 271 -20.26 2.30 9.75
C ALA A 271 -19.55 0.95 9.93
N TRP A 272 -18.29 0.83 9.47
CA TRP A 272 -17.49 -0.38 9.68
C TRP A 272 -16.89 -0.44 11.06
N THR A 273 -16.35 0.66 11.56
CA THR A 273 -15.65 0.72 12.84
C THR A 273 -16.60 0.85 14.02
N GLY A 274 -17.79 1.42 13.83
CA GLY A 274 -18.67 1.84 14.92
C GLY A 274 -18.17 3.05 15.69
N GLU A 275 -17.07 3.67 15.23
CA GLU A 275 -16.40 4.79 15.90
C GLU A 275 -16.71 6.11 15.20
N GLN A 276 -16.61 7.22 15.94
CA GLN A 276 -16.56 8.54 15.32
C GLN A 276 -15.14 8.80 14.80
N LEU A 277 -15.03 9.21 13.54
CA LEU A 277 -13.74 9.40 12.87
C LEU A 277 -13.55 10.85 12.47
N THR A 278 -12.31 11.32 12.54
CA THR A 278 -11.89 12.64 12.07
C THR A 278 -11.02 12.49 10.82
N PRO A 279 -11.26 13.29 9.77
CA PRO A 279 -10.40 13.28 8.59
C PRO A 279 -8.96 13.68 8.92
N CYS A 280 -7.99 12.92 8.41
CA CYS A 280 -6.57 13.17 8.65
C CYS A 280 -5.83 13.62 7.39
N SER A 281 -5.87 12.83 6.33
CA SER A 281 -5.12 13.14 5.11
C SER A 281 -5.79 12.62 3.85
N LEU A 282 -6.03 13.56 2.92
CA LEU A 282 -6.39 13.31 1.52
C LEU A 282 -5.27 13.91 0.68
N TYR A 283 -4.71 13.17 -0.27
CA TYR A 283 -3.67 13.69 -1.14
C TYR A 283 -4.18 13.86 -2.58
N GLY A 284 -4.88 12.85 -3.11
CA GLY A 284 -5.40 12.83 -4.46
C GLY A 284 -5.24 11.46 -5.09
N ILE A 285 -5.11 11.43 -6.42
CA ILE A 285 -4.92 10.20 -7.20
C ILE A 285 -3.42 9.96 -7.39
N ARG A 286 -2.88 8.99 -6.66
CA ARG A 286 -1.49 8.53 -6.82
C ARG A 286 -1.42 7.54 -7.98
N VAL A 287 -0.41 7.72 -8.82
CA VAL A 287 -0.17 6.93 -10.03
C VAL A 287 1.12 6.16 -9.87
N TYR A 288 1.02 4.84 -10.05
CA TYR A 288 2.13 3.92 -10.06
C TYR A 288 2.33 3.39 -11.47
N LYS A 289 3.56 3.44 -11.96
CA LYS A 289 3.90 2.97 -13.31
C LYS A 289 4.56 1.60 -13.23
N GLU A 290 4.79 1.01 -14.40
CA GLU A 290 5.52 -0.26 -14.49
C GLU A 290 6.82 -0.25 -13.65
N GLY A 291 7.05 -1.34 -12.93
CA GLY A 291 8.19 -1.48 -12.03
C GLY A 291 8.06 -0.74 -10.70
N SER A 292 6.95 -0.05 -10.43
CA SER A 292 6.68 0.53 -9.10
C SER A 292 6.52 -0.57 -8.05
N ILE A 293 7.12 -0.34 -6.89
CA ILE A 293 7.00 -1.17 -5.69
C ILE A 293 6.34 -0.33 -4.61
N LEU A 294 5.38 -0.93 -3.91
CA LEU A 294 4.86 -0.44 -2.64
C LEU A 294 5.16 -1.51 -1.59
N ALA A 295 6.15 -1.26 -0.74
CA ALA A 295 6.54 -2.23 0.30
C ALA A 295 5.37 -2.40 1.29
N SER A 296 5.07 -3.64 1.69
CA SER A 296 4.01 -3.92 2.65
C SER A 296 4.29 -3.18 3.96
N HIS A 297 3.37 -2.35 4.42
CA HIS A 297 3.60 -1.52 5.61
C HIS A 297 2.32 -1.35 6.40
N VAL A 298 2.48 -1.01 7.67
CA VAL A 298 1.42 -0.48 8.52
C VAL A 298 1.45 1.05 8.46
N ASP A 299 0.26 1.65 8.41
CA ASP A 299 0.13 3.11 8.50
C ASP A 299 0.60 3.62 9.86
N ARG A 300 1.23 4.80 9.86
CA ARG A 300 1.74 5.43 11.08
C ARG A 300 0.59 5.82 12.01
N LEU A 301 0.76 5.62 13.31
CA LEU A 301 -0.17 6.16 14.31
C LEU A 301 -0.18 7.71 14.27
N PRO A 302 -1.33 8.37 14.53
CA PRO A 302 -2.61 7.82 15.01
C PRO A 302 -3.59 7.47 13.88
N LEU A 303 -3.13 7.15 12.66
CA LEU A 303 -4.01 6.74 11.57
C LEU A 303 -4.64 5.39 11.93
N VAL A 304 -5.97 5.33 11.93
CA VAL A 304 -6.72 4.17 12.44
C VAL A 304 -7.37 3.39 11.31
N SER A 305 -7.79 4.07 10.24
CA SER A 305 -8.44 3.43 9.10
C SER A 305 -8.24 4.24 7.84
N SER A 306 -7.96 3.54 6.74
CA SER A 306 -7.83 4.11 5.41
C SER A 306 -8.84 3.49 4.45
N ALA A 307 -9.16 4.24 3.40
CA ALA A 307 -9.87 3.75 2.23
C ALA A 307 -9.03 4.06 0.99
N ILE A 308 -8.93 3.07 0.12
CA ILE A 308 -8.27 3.17 -1.17
C ILE A 308 -9.35 2.98 -2.24
N ILE A 309 -9.48 3.94 -3.14
CA ILE A 309 -10.40 3.88 -4.28
C ILE A 309 -9.54 3.68 -5.52
N ASN A 310 -9.73 2.56 -6.20
CA ASN A 310 -9.13 2.31 -7.49
C ASN A 310 -9.89 3.11 -8.56
N VAL A 311 -9.24 4.13 -9.12
CA VAL A 311 -9.86 5.08 -10.07
C VAL A 311 -9.66 4.65 -11.51
N ALA A 312 -8.46 4.17 -11.84
CA ALA A 312 -8.13 3.70 -13.19
C ALA A 312 -7.01 2.66 -13.14
N GLN A 313 -7.06 1.71 -14.06
CA GLN A 313 -6.03 0.70 -14.28
C GLN A 313 -5.82 0.51 -15.78
N ASP A 314 -4.55 0.51 -16.17
CA ASP A 314 -4.07 0.11 -17.50
C ASP A 314 -2.86 -0.79 -17.28
N VAL A 315 -3.12 -2.09 -17.08
CA VAL A 315 -2.12 -3.10 -16.73
C VAL A 315 -2.33 -4.37 -17.57
N ASP A 316 -1.23 -4.98 -18.01
CA ASP A 316 -1.26 -6.26 -18.73
C ASP A 316 -1.55 -7.45 -17.79
N GLU A 317 -1.09 -7.33 -16.54
CA GLU A 317 -1.27 -8.31 -15.46
C GLU A 317 -1.77 -7.59 -14.21
N ASP A 318 -2.62 -8.26 -13.43
CA ASP A 318 -3.13 -7.70 -12.18
C ASP A 318 -1.98 -7.37 -11.23
N TRP A 319 -2.04 -6.20 -10.59
CA TRP A 319 -1.10 -5.89 -9.52
C TRP A 319 -1.42 -6.76 -8.30
N PRO A 320 -0.52 -7.66 -7.87
CA PRO A 320 -0.74 -8.43 -6.66
C PRO A 320 -0.87 -7.51 -5.45
N ILE A 321 -1.98 -7.64 -4.72
CA ILE A 321 -2.14 -7.09 -3.38
C ILE A 321 -1.83 -8.23 -2.41
N GLU A 322 -0.94 -7.95 -1.45
CA GLU A 322 -0.45 -8.88 -0.44
C GLU A 322 -0.94 -8.49 0.95
#